data_AF-A0A5J4U8C0-F1
#
_entry.id   AF-A0A5J4U8C0-F1
#
_cell.length_a   1.000
_cell.length_b   1.000
_cell.length_c   1.000
_cell.angle_alpha   90.00
_cell.angle_beta   90.00
_cell.angle_gamma   90.00
#
_symmetry.space_group_name_H-M   'P 1'
#
loop_
_entity.id
_entity.type
_entity.pdbx_description
1 polymer ?
#
loop_
_entity_poly.entity_id
_entity_poly.type
_entity_poly.pdbx_seq_one_letter_code
_entity_poly.pdbx_strand_id
1 'polypeptide(L)' 'MLFYFGLNGVVQFKGIDSSSNNFPFSDCQLVTMELNADVGTPLFFVDSIQQQVFVKGINESVKLQFWIYFKDS' A
#
# COMPACT_ATOMS: atom_id res chain seq x y z
N MET A 1 6.04 -3.61 9.99
CA MET A 1 4.81 -3.09 9.39
C MET A 1 5.15 -2.59 7.99
N LEU A 2 4.27 -2.83 7.02
CA LEU A 2 4.38 -2.29 5.66
C LEU A 2 3.31 -1.21 5.52
N PHE A 3 3.69 -0.07 4.96
CA PHE A 3 2.79 1.06 4.75
C PHE A 3 2.74 1.42 3.27
N TYR A 4 1.56 1.83 2.82
CA TYR A 4 1.35 2.56 1.58
C TYR A 4 0.75 3.92 1.95
N PHE A 5 1.48 5.00 1.69
CA PHE A 5 1.08 6.36 2.03
C PHE A 5 0.26 6.95 0.89
N GLY A 6 -1.05 7.06 1.10
CA GLY A 6 -1.97 7.56 0.06
C GLY A 6 -1.74 9.01 -0.40
N LEU A 7 -1.03 9.82 0.40
CA LEU A 7 -0.71 11.22 0.08
C LEU A 7 0.35 11.38 -1.03
N ASN A 8 1.26 10.42 -1.17
CA ASN A 8 2.40 10.52 -2.10
C ASN A 8 2.79 9.19 -2.75
N GLY A 9 2.02 8.12 -2.51
CA GLY A 9 2.26 6.78 -3.02
C GLY A 9 3.46 6.05 -2.38
N VAL A 10 4.18 6.65 -1.43
CA VAL A 10 5.38 6.04 -0.86
C VAL A 10 5.02 4.72 -0.18
N VAL A 11 5.77 3.66 -0.49
CA VAL A 11 5.71 2.39 0.23
C VAL A 11 6.87 2.35 1.21
N GLN A 12 6.57 2.11 2.48
CA GLN A 12 7.60 1.95 3.51
C GLN A 12 7.57 0.53 4.06
N PHE A 13 8.75 -0.08 4.18
CA PHE A 13 8.92 -1.36 4.86
C PHE A 13 10.14 -1.34 5.77
N LYS A 14 9.94 -1.63 7.05
CA LYS A 14 11.01 -1.65 8.08
C LYS A 14 11.83 -0.34 8.12
N GLY A 15 11.18 0.81 7.91
CA GLY A 15 11.81 2.13 7.92
C GLY A 15 12.56 2.49 6.62
N ILE A 16 12.45 1.66 5.57
CA ILE A 16 13.00 1.94 4.26
C ILE A 16 11.87 2.34 3.32
N ASP A 17 11.99 3.52 2.73
CA ASP A 17 11.01 4.07 1.78
C ASP A 17 11.36 3.65 0.34
N SER A 18 10.33 3.39 -0.47
CA SER A 18 10.47 3.15 -1.90
C SER A 18 10.68 4.45 -2.68
N SER A 19 11.33 4.38 -3.84
CA SER A 19 11.28 5.46 -4.83
C SER A 19 9.83 5.69 -5.31
N SER A 20 9.44 6.95 -5.47
CA SER A 20 8.06 7.46 -5.52
C SER A 20 7.34 7.25 -6.87
N ASN A 21 7.33 6.03 -7.41
CA ASN A 21 6.65 5.75 -8.70
C ASN A 21 5.17 5.39 -8.56
N ASN A 22 4.64 5.36 -7.34
CA ASN A 22 3.24 5.10 -7.08
C ASN A 22 2.45 6.40 -7.05
N PHE A 23 1.17 6.30 -7.38
CA PHE A 23 0.27 7.44 -7.40
C PHE A 23 -0.32 7.68 -6.01
N PRO A 24 -0.52 8.95 -5.61
CA PRO A 24 -1.42 9.26 -4.52
C PRO A 24 -2.86 8.90 -4.91
N PHE A 25 -3.74 8.67 -3.94
CA PHE A 25 -5.17 8.55 -4.20
C PHE A 25 -5.86 9.90 -4.00
N SER A 26 -6.98 10.09 -4.69
CA SER A 26 -7.84 11.27 -4.61
C SER A 26 -9.21 10.92 -4.01
N ASP A 27 -9.95 11.94 -3.60
CA ASP A 27 -11.34 11.80 -3.15
C ASP A 27 -12.15 10.94 -4.13
N CYS A 28 -12.96 10.03 -3.58
CA CYS A 28 -13.84 9.11 -4.32
C CYS A 28 -13.14 8.02 -5.15
N GLN A 29 -11.82 7.84 -5.06
CA GLN A 29 -11.14 6.70 -5.68
C GLN A 29 -11.23 5.44 -4.81
N LEU A 30 -11.34 4.27 -5.44
CA LEU A 30 -11.31 2.99 -4.75
C LEU A 30 -9.87 2.58 -4.46
N VAL A 31 -9.55 2.39 -3.18
CA VAL A 31 -8.28 1.80 -2.75
C VAL A 31 -8.51 0.35 -2.36
N THR A 32 -7.87 -0.57 -3.07
CA THR A 32 -7.90 -2.00 -2.76
C THR A 32 -6.56 -2.44 -2.19
N MET A 33 -6.60 -3.22 -1.11
CA MET A 33 -5.43 -3.87 -0.52
C MET A 33 -5.65 -5.38 -0.52
N GLU A 34 -4.74 -6.11 -1.15
CA GLU A 34 -4.78 -7.57 -1.26
C GLU A 34 -3.47 -8.18 -0.76
N LEU A 35 -3.50 -9.48 -0.48
CA LEU A 35 -2.32 -10.28 -0.17
C LEU A 35 -2.29 -11.48 -1.12
N ASN A 36 -1.25 -11.55 -1.95
CA ASN A 36 -0.91 -12.81 -2.60
C ASN A 36 -0.21 -13.70 -1.57
N ALA A 37 -0.97 -14.65 -1.02
CA ALA A 37 -0.52 -15.54 0.05
C ALA A 37 0.50 -16.60 -0.42
N ASP A 38 0.51 -16.94 -1.71
CA ASP A 38 1.44 -17.95 -2.25
C ASP A 38 2.89 -17.45 -2.25
N VAL A 39 3.08 -16.16 -2.58
CA VAL A 39 4.42 -15.51 -2.62
C VAL A 39 4.67 -14.57 -1.44
N GLY A 40 3.68 -14.35 -0.58
CA GLY A 40 3.78 -13.45 0.56
C GLY A 40 3.99 -11.99 0.15
N THR A 41 3.22 -11.51 -0.83
CA THR A 41 3.34 -10.15 -1.38
C THR A 41 2.03 -9.38 -1.20
N PRO A 42 2.03 -8.27 -0.43
CA PRO A 42 0.91 -7.36 -0.39
C PRO A 42 0.83 -6.54 -1.68
N LEU A 43 -0.39 -6.32 -2.17
CA LEU A 43 -0.70 -5.60 -3.40
C LEU A 43 -1.62 -4.43 -3.05
N PHE A 44 -1.38 -3.27 -3.68
CA PHE A 44 -2.23 -2.10 -3.55
C PHE A 44 -2.72 -1.67 -4.92
N PHE A 45 -3.96 -1.21 -4.98
CA PHE A 45 -4.58 -0.70 -6.20
C PHE A 45 -5.28 0.63 -5.92
N VAL A 46 -5.20 1.54 -6.89
CA VAL A 46 -6.00 2.78 -6.93
C VAL A 46 -6.80 2.73 -8.23
N ASP A 47 -8.13 2.70 -8.13
CA ASP A 47 -9.05 2.52 -9.26
C ASP A 47 -8.64 1.35 -10.20
N SER A 48 -8.34 0.20 -9.59
CA SER A 48 -7.87 -1.01 -10.29
C SER A 48 -6.48 -0.92 -10.93
N ILE A 49 -5.77 0.21 -10.79
CA ILE A 49 -4.38 0.35 -11.23
C ILE A 49 -3.45 -0.12 -10.10
N GLN A 50 -2.73 -1.20 -10.35
CA GLN A 50 -1.79 -1.76 -9.40
C GLN A 50 -0.61 -0.82 -9.13
N GLN A 51 -0.36 -0.55 -7.85
CA GLN A 51 0.80 0.20 -7.38
C GLN A 51 2.00 -0.74 -7.23
N GLN A 52 3.20 -0.19 -7.40
CA GLN A 52 4.45 -0.91 -7.28
C GLN A 52 4.81 -1.17 -5.82
N VAL A 53 4.84 -2.45 -5.45
CA VAL A 53 5.32 -2.93 -4.14
C VAL A 53 6.44 -3.93 -4.37
N PHE A 54 7.59 -3.68 -3.74
CA PHE A 54 8.79 -4.51 -3.89
C PHE A 54 9.00 -5.51 -2.76
N VAL A 55 8.03 -5.65 -1.86
CA VAL A 55 8.12 -6.53 -0.69
C VAL A 55 7.56 -7.91 -1.02
N LYS A 56 8.34 -8.96 -0.72
CA LYS A 56 8.00 -10.37 -0.97
C LYS A 56 8.44 -11.23 0.20
N GLY A 57 7.91 -12.46 0.27
CA GLY A 57 8.34 -13.46 1.24
C GLY A 57 7.84 -13.19 2.66
N ILE A 58 6.70 -12.50 2.81
CA ILE A 58 6.00 -12.44 4.09
C ILE A 58 5.34 -13.79 4.34
N ASN A 59 5.91 -14.58 5.24
CA ASN A 59 5.45 -15.95 5.55
C ASN A 59 4.66 -16.02 6.86
N GLU A 60 4.61 -14.92 7.61
CA GLU A 60 3.89 -14.78 8.86
C GLU A 60 2.42 -14.37 8.64
N SER A 61 1.58 -14.56 9.65
CA SER A 61 0.19 -14.08 9.62
C SER A 61 0.15 -12.56 9.46
N VAL A 62 -0.58 -12.10 8.44
CA VAL A 62 -0.72 -10.67 8.12
C VAL A 62 -2.05 -10.14 8.64
N LYS A 63 -2.01 -8.96 9.26
CA LYS A 63 -3.22 -8.19 9.58
C LYS A 63 -3.29 -6.96 8.70
N LEU A 64 -4.35 -6.88 7.90
CA LEU A 64 -4.66 -5.72 7.08
C LEU A 64 -5.24 -4.60 7.97
N GLN A 65 -4.71 -3.39 7.81
CA GLN A 65 -5.12 -2.19 8.56
C GLN A 65 -5.10 -0.99 7.63
N PHE A 66 -5.98 -0.02 7.89
CA PHE A 66 -5.99 1.25 7.18
C PHE A 66 -6.22 2.40 8.17
N TRP A 67 -5.69 3.56 7.80
CA TRP A 67 -5.95 4.83 8.48
C TRP A 67 -6.20 5.90 7.42
N ILE A 68 -7.18 6.74 7.67
CA ILE A 68 -7.54 7.86 6.81
C ILE A 68 -7.42 9.15 7.62
N TYR A 69 -6.87 10.18 6.98
CA TYR A 69 -6.89 11.52 7.52
C TYR A 69 -8.30 12.10 7.38
N PHE A 70 -8.64 13.04 8.26
CA PHE A 70 -9.82 13.86 8.03
C PHE A 70 -9.58 14.72 6.79
N LYS A 71 -10.63 14.97 6.03
CA LYS A 71 -10.56 15.95 4.94
C LYS A 71 -10.09 17.29 5.53
N ASP A 72 -9.11 17.91 4.90
CA ASP A 72 -8.52 19.20 5.26
C ASP A 72 -7.69 19.24 6.57
N SER A 73 -7.22 18.10 7.09
CA SER A 73 -6.27 18.04 8.22
C SER A 73 -4.81 18.27 7.84
#